data_AF-A0A920K4D8-F1
#
_entry.id   AF-A0A920K4D8-F1
#
_cell.length_a   1.000
_cell.length_b   1.000
_cell.length_c   1.000
_cell.angle_alpha   90.00
_cell.angle_beta   90.00
_cell.angle_gamma   90.00
#
_symmetry.space_group_name_H-M   'P 1'
#
loop_
_entity.id
_entity.type
_entity.pdbx_description
1 polymer ?
#
loop_
_entity_poly.entity_id
_entity_poly.type
_entity_poly.pdbx_seq_one_letter_code
_entity_poly.pdbx_strand_id
1 'polypeptide(L)' 'MGGKVLVPTREAVAKLIAARLSADVLGVPTLIFARTDAEAADLLTSDVDDNDKPFARRKNG' A
#
# COMPACT_ATOMS: atom_id res chain seq x y z
N MET A 1 20.70 -8.09 -0.42
CA MET A 1 19.96 -7.15 0.44
C MET A 1 18.49 -7.18 0.04
N GLY A 2 17.73 -8.19 0.50
CA GLY A 2 16.30 -8.33 0.22
C GLY A 2 15.49 -7.94 1.45
N GLY A 3 14.98 -6.72 1.48
CA GLY A 3 14.02 -6.27 2.50
C GLY A 3 12.61 -6.25 1.91
N LYS A 4 11.58 -6.32 2.76
CA LYS A 4 10.21 -6.05 2.32
C LYS A 4 10.13 -4.62 1.80
N VAL A 5 9.47 -4.45 0.65
CA VAL A 5 9.30 -3.15 -0.01
C VAL A 5 7.82 -2.82 -0.06
N LEU A 6 7.43 -1.70 0.54
CA LEU A 6 6.09 -1.15 0.47
C LEU A 6 5.87 -0.41 -0.84
N VAL A 7 4.62 -0.37 -1.29
CA VAL A 7 4.15 0.56 -2.31
C VAL A 7 3.58 1.81 -1.63
N PRO A 8 3.44 2.95 -2.33
CA PRO A 8 2.82 4.14 -1.76
C PRO A 8 1.39 3.86 -1.28
N THR A 9 0.97 4.57 -0.24
CA THR A 9 -0.36 4.41 0.37
C THR A 9 -1.48 4.51 -0.69
N ARG A 10 -1.42 5.50 -1.59
CA ARG A 10 -2.39 5.63 -2.70
C ARG A 10 -2.49 4.39 -3.58
N GLU A 11 -1.39 3.67 -3.80
CA GLU A 11 -1.38 2.48 -4.65
C GLU A 11 -2.02 1.29 -3.92
N ALA A 12 -1.73 1.14 -2.62
CA ALA A 12 -2.42 0.15 -1.78
C ALA A 12 -3.94 0.42 -1.72
N VAL A 13 -4.35 1.68 -1.56
CA VAL A 13 -5.75 2.10 -1.58
C VAL A 13 -6.40 1.83 -2.95
N ALA A 14 -5.72 2.14 -4.05
CA ALA A 14 -6.23 1.85 -5.39
C ALA A 14 -6.53 0.36 -5.61
N LYS A 15 -5.70 -0.54 -5.05
CA LYS A 15 -5.94 -2.00 -5.09
C LYS A 15 -7.20 -2.40 -4.30
N LEU A 16 -7.44 -1.78 -3.14
CA LEU A 16 -8.66 -2.01 -2.36
C LEU A 16 -9.91 -1.51 -3.08
N ILE A 17 -9.82 -0.34 -3.73
CA ILE A 17 -10.91 0.20 -4.56
C ILE A 17 -11.20 -0.73 -5.74
N ALA A 18 -10.18 -1.23 -6.43
CA ALA A 18 -10.35 -2.18 -7.53
C ALA A 18 -11.02 -3.49 -7.05
N ALA A 19 -10.63 -4.00 -5.87
CA ALA A 19 -11.26 -5.17 -5.27
C ALA A 19 -12.74 -4.92 -4.92
N ARG A 20 -13.08 -3.75 -4.34
CA ARG A 20 -14.46 -3.35 -4.08
C ARG A 20 -15.26 -3.22 -5.37
N LEU A 21 -14.74 -2.53 -6.37
CA LEU A 21 -15.37 -2.40 -7.68
C LEU A 21 -15.68 -3.76 -8.29
N SER A 22 -14.76 -4.72 -8.18
CA SER A 22 -14.96 -6.08 -8.68
C SER A 22 -16.09 -6.81 -7.94
N ALA A 23 -16.16 -6.66 -6.61
CA ALA A 23 -17.24 -7.24 -5.80
C ALA A 23 -18.61 -6.64 -6.17
N ASP A 24 -18.65 -5.33 -6.40
CA ASP A 24 -19.88 -4.60 -6.75
C ASP A 24 -20.37 -5.00 -8.16
N VAL A 25 -19.46 -5.11 -9.15
CA VAL A 25 -19.78 -5.59 -10.51
C VAL A 25 -20.38 -7.00 -10.49
N LEU A 26 -19.89 -7.87 -9.60
CA LEU A 26 -20.36 -9.25 -9.46
C LEU A 26 -21.57 -9.40 -8.51
N GLY A 27 -22.03 -8.31 -7.87
CA GLY A 27 -23.17 -8.33 -6.96
C GLY A 27 -22.98 -9.20 -5.72
N VAL A 28 -21.73 -9.45 -5.30
CA VAL A 28 -21.40 -10.29 -4.13
C VAL A 28 -20.85 -9.43 -2.99
N PRO A 29 -21.36 -9.57 -1.75
CA PRO A 29 -20.91 -8.79 -0.59
C PRO A 29 -19.60 -9.34 -0.02
N THR A 30 -18.56 -9.43 -0.85
CA THR A 30 -17.24 -9.95 -0.47
C THR A 30 -16.61 -9.11 0.64
N LEU A 31 -16.11 -9.79 1.69
CA LEU A 31 -15.32 -9.16 2.74
C LEU A 31 -13.89 -8.91 2.22
N ILE A 32 -13.42 -7.67 2.36
CA ILE A 32 -12.10 -7.23 1.89
C ILE A 32 -11.27 -6.82 3.11
N PHE A 33 -10.11 -7.44 3.28
CA PHE A 33 -9.18 -7.14 4.36
C PHE A 33 -7.96 -6.38 3.83
N ALA A 34 -7.71 -5.19 4.37
CA ALA A 34 -6.49 -4.44 4.11
C ALA A 34 -5.39 -4.94 5.05
N ARG A 35 -4.35 -5.57 4.50
CA ARG A 35 -3.15 -5.97 5.23
C ARG A 35 -2.03 -4.96 4.97
N THR A 36 -1.27 -4.65 6.02
CA THR A 36 -0.03 -3.88 5.92
C THR A 36 1.15 -4.69 6.44
N ASP A 37 2.30 -4.56 5.80
CA ASP A 37 3.59 -5.12 6.25
C ASP A 37 4.53 -4.01 6.77
N ALA A 38 4.00 -2.81 7.03
CA ALA A 38 4.77 -1.62 7.43
C ALA A 38 5.51 -1.77 8.77
N GLU A 39 5.13 -2.73 9.62
CA GLU A 39 5.84 -3.04 10.87
C GLU A 39 7.29 -3.51 10.62
N ALA A 40 7.50 -4.33 9.59
CA ALA A 40 8.79 -4.98 9.32
C ALA A 40 9.46 -4.50 8.02
N ALA A 41 8.79 -3.64 7.24
CA ALA A 41 9.32 -3.10 5.99
C ALA A 41 10.09 -1.80 6.23
N ASP A 42 11.21 -1.66 5.54
CA ASP A 42 12.10 -0.48 5.65
C ASP A 42 12.43 0.13 4.28
N LEU A 43 11.70 -0.29 3.24
CA LEU A 43 11.85 0.19 1.88
C LEU A 43 10.48 0.60 1.34
N LEU A 44 10.45 1.69 0.58
CA LEU A 44 9.28 2.21 -0.11
C LEU A 44 9.65 2.42 -1.59
N THR A 45 8.79 1.99 -2.52
CA THR A 45 9.11 2.11 -3.96
C THR A 45 9.12 3.55 -4.47
N SER A 46 8.37 4.46 -3.84
CA SER A 46 8.31 5.89 -4.22
C SER A 46 7.81 6.76 -3.07
N ASP A 47 8.34 7.98 -2.93
CA ASP A 47 7.96 9.00 -1.94
C ASP A 47 6.87 9.98 -2.44
N VAL A 48 6.17 9.60 -3.51
CA VAL A 48 5.18 10.47 -4.18
C VAL A 48 3.98 10.81 -3.28
N ASP A 49 3.69 9.98 -2.27
CA ASP A 49 2.54 10.11 -1.38
C ASP A 49 2.85 10.87 -0.09
N ASP A 50 2.08 11.92 0.18
CA ASP A 50 2.22 12.76 1.37
C ASP A 50 2.00 11.97 2.67
N ASN A 51 1.19 10.91 2.65
CA ASN A 51 0.98 10.05 3.81
C ASN A 51 2.24 9.26 4.20
N ASP A 52 3.10 8.95 3.22
CA ASP A 52 4.29 8.14 3.42
C ASP A 52 5.52 8.99 3.74
N LYS A 53 5.52 10.27 3.37
CA LYS A 53 6.64 11.21 3.57
C LYS A 53 7.16 11.28 5.02
N PRO A 54 6.33 11.29 6.07
CA PRO A 54 6.84 11.30 7.45
C PRO A 54 7.68 10.07 7.82
N PHE A 55 7.54 8.97 7.08
CA PHE A 55 8.20 7.68 7.35
C PHE A 55 9.27 7.33 6.32
N ALA A 56 9.25 7.99 5.16
CA ALA A 56 10.25 7.84 4.12
C ALA A 56 11.59 8.44 4.58
N ARG A 57 12.47 7.59 5.13
CA ARG A 57 13.86 7.99 5.40
C ARG A 57 14.59 8.17 4.09
N ARG A 58 15.00 9.40 3.77
CA ARG A 58 16.09 9.60 2.80
C ARG A 58 17.32 8.90 3.35
N LYS A 59 17.92 7.98 2.59
CA LYS A 59 19.28 7.55 2.87
C LYS A 59 20.16 8.79 2.70
N ASN A 60 20.55 9.40 3.81
CA ASN A 60 21.67 10.31 3.83
C ASN A 60 22.89 9.51 3.32
N GLY A 61 23.54 10.03 2.28
CA GLY A 61 24.87 9.58 1.91
C GLY A 61 25.86 9.83 3.03
#